data_AF-B0N5A4-F1
#
_entry.id   AF-B0N5A4-F1
#
_cell.length_a   1.000
_cell.length_b   1.000
_cell.length_c   1.000
_cell.angle_alpha   90.00
_cell.angle_beta   90.00
_cell.angle_gamma   90.00
#
_symmetry.space_group_name_H-M   'P 1'
#
loop_
_entity.id
_entity.type
_entity.pdbx_description
1 polymer ?
#
loop_
_entity_poly.entity_id
_entity_poly.type
_entity_poly.pdbx_seq_one_letter_code
_entity_poly.pdbx_strand_id
1 'polypeptide(L)'
;MKDNLKVMKNFIPFNDEEYEAVAKVRKILDSLGGIPCTACRYCTDGCPMKISIPDLFGCYNDKKIFNDWNSDYYYGVHTKTSGKASTCIGCQQCEHICPQHLPIIKYLKEVAETFE
;
A
#
# COMPACT_ATOMS: atom_id res chain seq x y z
N MET A 1 0.53 30.64 7.50
CA MET A 1 0.32 30.95 6.07
C MET A 1 1.48 31.71 5.44
N LYS A 2 1.98 32.80 6.06
CA LYS A 2 3.15 33.55 5.54
C LYS A 2 4.40 32.68 5.33
N ASP A 3 4.64 31.69 6.20
CA ASP A 3 5.80 30.79 6.08
C ASP A 3 5.72 29.83 4.87
N ASN A 4 4.57 29.21 4.61
CA ASN A 4 4.39 28.34 3.43
C ASN A 4 4.66 29.10 2.12
N LEU A 5 4.24 30.37 2.06
CA LEU A 5 4.47 31.25 0.91
C LEU A 5 5.94 31.66 0.78
N LYS A 6 6.67 31.79 1.89
CA LYS A 6 8.08 32.17 1.90
C LYS A 6 8.96 31.10 1.26
N VAL A 7 8.66 29.82 1.49
CA VAL A 7 9.41 28.68 0.94
C VAL A 7 9.30 28.61 -0.58
N MET A 8 8.10 28.87 -1.13
CA MET A 8 7.85 28.81 -2.58
C MET A 8 8.24 30.08 -3.34
N LYS A 9 8.62 31.16 -2.64
CA LYS A 9 8.88 32.47 -3.26
C LYS A 9 10.09 32.47 -4.19
N ASN A 10 11.10 31.67 -3.88
CA ASN A 10 12.34 31.52 -4.65
C ASN A 10 12.55 30.05 -5.00
N PHE A 11 11.60 29.45 -5.71
CA PHE A 11 11.70 28.07 -6.14
C PHE A 11 12.94 27.86 -7.03
N ILE A 12 13.81 26.94 -6.61
CA ILE A 12 14.94 26.47 -7.39
C ILE A 12 14.59 25.04 -7.82
N PRO A 13 14.43 24.76 -9.13
CA PRO A 13 14.20 23.40 -9.59
C PRO A 13 15.44 22.55 -9.34
N PHE A 14 15.26 21.23 -9.32
CA PHE A 14 16.40 20.32 -9.30
C PHE A 14 17.29 20.51 -10.51
N ASN A 15 18.59 20.35 -10.29
CA ASN A 15 19.56 20.17 -11.35
C ASN A 15 19.57 18.71 -11.83
N ASP A 16 20.33 18.43 -12.90
CA ASP A 16 20.38 17.10 -13.50
C ASP A 16 20.91 16.03 -12.54
N GLU A 17 21.90 16.36 -11.70
CA GLU A 17 22.45 15.43 -10.70
C GLU A 17 21.41 15.05 -9.63
N GLU A 18 20.60 16.01 -9.20
CA GLU A 18 19.50 15.79 -8.25
C GLU A 18 18.38 14.95 -8.86
N TYR A 19 18.01 15.20 -10.12
CA TYR A 19 17.05 14.36 -10.84
C TYR A 19 17.56 12.92 -11.00
N GLU A 20 18.84 12.74 -11.32
CA GLU A 20 19.46 11.42 -11.39
C GLU A 20 19.46 10.71 -10.04
N ALA A 21 19.75 11.42 -8.95
CA ALA A 21 19.71 10.86 -7.60
C ALA A 21 18.31 10.34 -7.26
N VAL A 22 17.27 11.13 -7.53
CA VAL A 22 15.86 10.71 -7.33
C VAL A 22 15.53 9.50 -8.21
N ALA A 23 15.95 9.50 -9.47
CA ALA A 23 15.72 8.38 -10.38
C ALA A 23 16.39 7.07 -9.90
N LYS A 24 17.60 7.17 -9.32
CA LYS A 24 18.31 6.03 -8.71
C LYS A 24 17.55 5.47 -7.51
N VAL A 25 17.12 6.34 -6.59
CA VAL A 25 16.33 5.92 -5.41
C VAL A 25 15.02 5.29 -5.82
N ARG A 26 14.30 5.89 -6.79
CA ARG A 26 13.06 5.34 -7.33
C ARG A 26 13.25 3.92 -7.85
N LYS A 27 14.29 3.67 -8.66
CA LYS A 27 14.58 2.33 -9.19
C LYS A 27 14.83 1.31 -8.09
N ILE A 28 15.54 1.69 -7.02
CA ILE A 28 15.78 0.82 -5.87
C ILE A 28 14.46 0.48 -5.19
N LEU A 29 13.63 1.47 -4.88
CA LEU A 29 12.33 1.25 -4.25
C LEU A 29 11.40 0.40 -5.11
N ASP A 30 11.32 0.68 -6.42
CA ASP A 30 10.52 -0.12 -7.37
C ASP A 30 11.03 -1.58 -7.43
N SER A 31 12.35 -1.80 -7.25
CA SER A 31 12.95 -3.15 -7.26
C SER A 31 12.68 -3.98 -6.01
N LEU A 32 12.37 -3.34 -4.87
CA LEU A 32 11.96 -4.05 -3.65
C LEU A 32 10.64 -4.82 -3.85
N GLY A 33 9.82 -4.35 -4.79
CA GLY A 33 8.50 -4.90 -5.07
C GLY A 33 7.49 -4.60 -3.96
N GLY A 34 6.39 -5.36 -3.95
CA GLY A 34 5.27 -5.16 -3.03
C GLY A 34 4.10 -4.41 -3.65
N ILE A 35 3.09 -4.17 -2.83
CA ILE A 35 1.85 -3.50 -3.21
C ILE A 35 1.99 -2.01 -2.88
N PRO A 36 1.86 -1.09 -3.86
CA PRO A 36 2.04 0.35 -3.65
C PRO A 36 0.81 0.97 -2.97
N CYS A 37 0.46 0.52 -1.78
CA CYS A 37 -0.64 1.03 -0.98
C CYS A 37 -0.18 2.16 -0.07
N THR A 38 -0.87 3.31 -0.09
CA THR A 38 -0.62 4.45 0.80
C THR A 38 -1.32 4.36 2.15
N ALA A 39 -1.99 3.23 2.41
CA ALA A 39 -2.78 3.01 3.62
C ALA A 39 -3.84 4.09 3.94
N CYS A 40 -4.42 4.73 2.91
CA CYS A 40 -5.42 5.79 3.05
C CYS A 40 -6.80 5.33 3.58
N ARG A 41 -7.05 4.02 3.65
CA ARG A 41 -8.28 3.37 4.17
C ARG A 41 -9.59 3.66 3.43
N TYR A 42 -9.60 4.36 2.30
CA TYR A 42 -10.85 4.55 1.53
C TYR A 42 -11.54 3.24 1.10
N CYS A 43 -10.79 2.14 0.98
CA CYS A 43 -11.30 0.84 0.58
C CYS A 43 -11.97 0.03 1.72
N THR A 44 -11.92 0.48 2.99
CA THR A 44 -12.37 -0.35 4.13
C THR A 44 -13.88 -0.31 4.33
N ASP A 45 -14.49 0.88 4.32
CA ASP A 45 -15.86 1.07 4.82
C ASP A 45 -16.91 0.43 3.92
N GLY A 46 -16.66 0.39 2.60
CA GLY A 46 -17.55 -0.22 1.61
C GLY A 46 -17.38 -1.73 1.44
N CYS A 47 -16.42 -2.37 2.11
CA CYS A 47 -16.17 -3.79 1.91
C CYS A 47 -17.26 -4.65 2.59
N PRO A 48 -18.08 -5.42 1.85
CA PRO A 48 -19.13 -6.25 2.45
C PRO A 48 -18.56 -7.36 3.34
N MET A 49 -17.32 -7.78 3.06
CA MET A 49 -16.59 -8.80 3.81
C MET A 49 -15.77 -8.21 4.96
N LYS A 50 -15.83 -6.89 5.17
CA LYS A 50 -15.11 -6.17 6.23
C LYS A 50 -13.61 -6.50 6.25
N ILE A 51 -12.99 -6.61 5.07
CA ILE A 51 -11.56 -6.90 4.95
C ILE A 51 -10.78 -5.63 5.26
N SER A 52 -9.81 -5.69 6.17
CA SER A 52 -8.90 -4.57 6.43
C SER A 52 -7.77 -4.50 5.40
N ILE A 53 -8.13 -4.16 4.15
CA ILE A 53 -7.26 -4.21 2.98
C ILE A 53 -5.89 -3.55 3.21
N PRO A 54 -5.81 -2.32 3.77
CA PRO A 54 -4.52 -1.66 3.99
C PRO A 54 -3.60 -2.43 4.94
N ASP A 55 -4.16 -3.01 6.00
CA ASP A 55 -3.38 -3.71 7.01
C ASP A 55 -2.86 -5.05 6.46
N LEU A 56 -3.69 -5.77 5.69
CA LEU A 56 -3.25 -7.01 5.04
C LEU A 56 -2.17 -6.75 3.97
N PHE A 57 -2.27 -5.64 3.23
CA PHE A 57 -1.24 -5.22 2.28
C PHE A 57 0.06 -4.82 2.99
N GLY A 58 -0.03 -4.22 4.17
CA GLY A 58 1.11 -3.97 5.05
C GLY A 58 1.83 -5.26 5.42
N CYS A 59 1.13 -6.24 5.98
CA CYS A 59 1.71 -7.55 6.32
C CYS A 59 2.37 -8.23 5.11
N TYR A 60 1.74 -8.18 3.95
CA TYR A 60 2.30 -8.74 2.71
C TYR A 60 3.61 -8.05 2.30
N ASN A 61 3.65 -6.72 2.36
CA ASN A 61 4.85 -5.97 2.02
C ASN A 61 5.97 -6.23 3.02
N ASP A 62 5.67 -6.28 4.32
CA ASP A 62 6.66 -6.56 5.36
C ASP A 62 7.29 -7.95 5.17
N LYS A 63 6.45 -8.97 4.89
CA LYS A 63 6.91 -10.32 4.58
C LYS A 63 7.72 -10.39 3.29
N LYS A 64 7.26 -9.74 2.21
CA LYS A 64 7.88 -9.83 0.89
C LYS A 64 9.20 -9.05 0.78
N ILE A 65 9.25 -7.85 1.38
CA ILE A 65 10.40 -6.94 1.24
C ILE A 65 11.46 -7.24 2.31
N PHE A 66 11.05 -7.46 3.56
CA PHE A 66 11.96 -7.59 4.69
C PHE A 66 12.12 -9.03 5.19
N ASN A 67 11.41 -9.99 4.60
CA ASN A 67 11.35 -11.38 5.07
C ASN A 67 10.97 -11.44 6.57
N ASP A 68 10.06 -10.56 6.98
CA ASP A 68 9.64 -10.43 8.36
C ASP A 68 8.84 -11.65 8.82
N TRP A 69 9.29 -12.26 9.91
CA TRP A 69 8.69 -13.47 10.48
C TRP A 69 7.43 -13.15 11.31
N ASN A 70 7.25 -11.90 11.73
CA ASN A 70 6.13 -11.48 12.57
C ASN A 70 4.86 -11.14 11.76
N SER A 71 5.01 -11.02 10.44
CA SER A 71 3.92 -10.69 9.52
C SER A 71 2.78 -11.71 9.55
N ASP A 72 3.07 -13.01 9.74
CA ASP A 72 2.06 -14.06 9.90
C ASP A 72 1.23 -13.86 11.19
N TYR A 73 1.88 -13.45 12.28
CA TYR A 73 1.19 -13.14 13.53
C TYR A 73 0.26 -11.93 13.38
N TYR A 74 0.76 -10.83 12.79
CA TYR A 74 -0.06 -9.64 12.56
C TYR A 74 -1.20 -9.88 11.57
N TYR A 75 -0.98 -10.70 10.53
CA TYR A 75 -2.06 -11.15 9.65
C TYR A 75 -3.19 -11.82 10.45
N GLY A 76 -2.83 -12.71 11.39
CA GLY A 76 -3.79 -13.32 12.31
C GLY A 76 -4.52 -12.31 13.21
N VAL A 77 -3.82 -11.29 13.72
CA VAL A 77 -4.43 -10.21 14.52
C VAL A 77 -5.46 -9.43 13.71
N HIS A 78 -5.10 -9.00 12.49
CA HIS A 78 -5.98 -8.20 11.64
C HIS A 78 -7.20 -8.99 11.16
N THR A 79 -7.06 -10.30 10.97
CA THR A 79 -8.14 -11.19 10.51
C THR A 79 -8.97 -11.83 11.64
N LYS A 80 -8.65 -11.54 12.91
CA LYS A 80 -9.40 -12.06 14.06
C LYS A 80 -10.84 -11.53 14.12
N THR A 81 -11.02 -10.25 13.82
CA THR A 81 -12.32 -9.56 13.86
C THR A 81 -12.72 -8.96 12.51
N SER A 82 -11.90 -9.15 11.48
CA SER A 82 -12.09 -8.63 10.12
C SER A 82 -12.04 -9.78 9.12
N GLY A 83 -12.52 -9.55 7.89
CA GLY A 83 -12.45 -10.55 6.82
C GLY A 83 -11.01 -10.91 6.45
N LYS A 84 -10.76 -12.20 6.22
CA LYS A 84 -9.51 -12.69 5.62
C LYS A 84 -9.40 -12.28 4.15
N ALA A 85 -8.19 -12.24 3.58
CA ALA A 85 -7.99 -11.93 2.17
C ALA A 85 -8.77 -12.89 1.25
N SER A 86 -8.78 -14.18 1.58
CA SER A 86 -9.53 -15.22 0.85
C SER A 86 -11.05 -15.03 0.83
N THR A 87 -11.61 -14.23 1.76
CA THR A 87 -13.05 -13.99 1.82
C THR A 87 -13.53 -12.99 0.76
N CYS A 88 -12.62 -12.36 0.01
CA CYS A 88 -12.97 -11.37 -1.00
C CYS A 88 -13.87 -11.97 -2.10
N ILE A 89 -15.07 -11.41 -2.26
CA ILE A 89 -16.06 -11.82 -3.27
C ILE A 89 -15.90 -11.10 -4.62
N GLY A 90 -14.85 -10.27 -4.77
CA GLY A 90 -14.58 -9.57 -6.03
C GLY A 90 -15.58 -8.47 -6.40
N CYS A 91 -16.24 -7.82 -5.43
CA CYS A 91 -17.26 -6.79 -5.67
C CYS A 91 -16.75 -5.46 -6.26
N GLN A 92 -15.43 -5.27 -6.39
CA GLN A 92 -14.75 -4.10 -6.99
C GLN A 92 -14.97 -2.73 -6.32
N GLN A 93 -15.81 -2.62 -5.28
CA GLN A 93 -16.03 -1.35 -4.56
C GLN A 93 -14.72 -0.70 -4.07
N CYS A 94 -13.79 -1.52 -3.57
CA CYS A 94 -12.49 -1.05 -3.11
C CYS A 94 -11.62 -0.46 -4.23
N GLU A 95 -11.69 -1.02 -5.45
CA GLU A 95 -10.90 -0.55 -6.60
C GLU A 95 -11.45 0.78 -7.13
N HIS A 96 -12.78 0.94 -7.19
CA HIS A 96 -13.43 2.17 -7.63
C HIS A 96 -13.12 3.38 -6.73
N ILE A 97 -13.01 3.16 -5.42
CA ILE A 97 -12.72 4.24 -4.45
C ILE A 97 -11.22 4.44 -4.22
N CYS A 98 -10.36 3.56 -4.74
CA CYS A 98 -8.93 3.64 -4.53
C CYS A 98 -8.33 4.84 -5.30
N PRO A 99 -7.77 5.87 -4.63
CA PRO A 99 -7.21 7.03 -5.31
C PRO A 99 -5.95 6.71 -6.10
N GLN A 100 -5.33 5.55 -5.83
CA GLN A 100 -4.15 5.05 -6.54
C GLN A 100 -4.50 4.08 -7.67
N HIS A 101 -5.80 3.81 -7.90
CA HIS A 101 -6.28 2.88 -8.92
C HIS A 101 -5.61 1.50 -8.86
N LEU A 102 -5.41 0.98 -7.64
CA LEU A 102 -4.80 -0.33 -7.44
C LEU A 102 -5.74 -1.45 -7.88
N PRO A 103 -5.22 -2.53 -8.51
CA PRO A 103 -5.97 -3.78 -8.72
C PRO A 103 -6.07 -4.58 -7.42
N ILE A 104 -6.82 -4.05 -6.44
CA ILE A 104 -6.94 -4.57 -5.07
C ILE A 104 -7.38 -6.04 -5.05
N ILE A 105 -8.29 -6.47 -5.92
CA ILE A 105 -8.77 -7.85 -5.94
C ILE A 105 -7.65 -8.81 -6.33
N LYS A 106 -6.83 -8.44 -7.31
CA LYS A 106 -5.66 -9.24 -7.69
C LYS A 106 -4.70 -9.36 -6.50
N TYR A 107 -4.40 -8.25 -5.85
CA TYR A 107 -3.51 -8.26 -4.69
C TYR A 107 -4.07 -9.05 -3.50
N LEU A 108 -5.38 -8.99 -3.22
CA LEU A 108 -5.98 -9.81 -2.18
C LEU A 108 -5.83 -11.31 -2.45
N LYS A 109 -5.81 -11.75 -3.72
CA LYS A 109 -5.49 -13.15 -4.06
C LYS A 109 -4.05 -13.50 -3.72
N GLU A 110 -3.10 -12.64 -4.11
CA GLU A 110 -1.67 -12.84 -3.79
C GLU A 110 -1.43 -12.84 -2.27
N VAL A 111 -2.14 -12.00 -1.52
CA VAL A 111 -2.12 -11.99 -0.06
C VAL A 111 -2.66 -13.30 0.50
N ALA A 112 -3.81 -13.78 0.01
CA ALA A 112 -4.36 -15.05 0.45
C ALA A 112 -3.37 -16.19 0.21
N GLU A 113 -2.79 -16.30 -0.99
CA GLU A 113 -1.77 -17.32 -1.35
C GLU A 113 -0.53 -17.29 -0.44
N THR A 114 -0.22 -16.14 0.17
CA THR A 114 0.98 -15.96 1.01
C THR A 114 0.75 -16.31 2.49
N PHE A 115 -0.49 -16.19 2.97
CA PHE A 115 -0.83 -16.30 4.39
C PHE A 115 -1.88 -17.37 4.73
N GLU A 116 -2.56 -17.94 3.73
CA GLU A 116 -3.67 -18.87 3.88
C GLU A 116 -3.50 -20.13 3.01
#